data_AF-A0A6B2HI61-F1
#
_entry.id   AF-A0A6B2HI61-F1
#
_cell.length_a   1.000
_cell.length_b   1.000
_cell.length_c   1.000
_cell.angle_alpha   90.00
_cell.angle_beta   90.00
_cell.angle_gamma   90.00
#
_symmetry.space_group_name_H-M   'P 1'
#
loop_
_entity.id
_entity.type
_entity.pdbx_description
1 polymer ?
#
loop_
_entity_poly.entity_id
_entity_poly.type
_entity_poly.pdbx_seq_one_letter_code
_entity_poly.pdbx_strand_id
1 'polypeptide(L)' 'ALRRRSQKDDTTWTKANKLAAAWLPGVRVLHPWPVERFTARHPRQEPGA' A
#
# COMPACT_ATOMS: atom_id res chain seq x y z
N ALA A 1 13.40 10.40 19.69
CA ALA A 1 12.74 9.67 20.79
C ALA A 1 11.59 8.85 20.23
N LEU A 2 11.31 7.67 20.77
CA LEU A 2 10.20 6.81 20.34
C LEU A 2 8.86 7.38 20.84
N ARG A 3 7.84 7.43 19.99
CA ARG A 3 6.47 7.89 20.33
C ARG A 3 5.54 6.72 20.63
N ARG A 4 4.51 6.96 21.45
CA ARG A 4 3.42 6.00 21.68
C ARG A 4 2.44 6.03 20.51
N ARG A 5 1.79 4.89 20.22
CA ARG A 5 0.82 4.76 19.11
C ARG A 5 -0.40 5.70 19.24
N SER A 6 -0.77 6.10 20.46
CA SER A 6 -1.87 7.04 20.74
C SER A 6 -1.48 8.52 20.63
N GLN A 7 -0.18 8.83 20.55
CA GLN A 7 0.25 10.21 20.35
C GLN A 7 0.06 10.59 18.89
N LYS A 8 -0.68 11.67 18.66
CA LYS A 8 -0.86 12.23 17.32
C LYS A 8 0.49 12.70 16.79
N ASP A 9 0.82 12.21 15.61
CA ASP A 9 2.03 12.61 14.91
C ASP A 9 1.82 13.94 14.17
N ASP A 10 2.86 14.75 14.11
CA ASP A 10 2.89 16.07 13.46
C ASP A 10 3.58 16.03 12.09
N THR A 11 3.89 14.84 11.57
CA THR A 11 4.43 14.69 10.21
C THR A 11 3.40 15.15 9.20
N THR A 12 3.73 16.23 8.52
CA THR A 12 2.92 16.72 7.40
C THR A 12 3.04 15.79 6.21
N TRP A 13 2.01 15.75 5.36
CA TRP A 13 2.03 14.99 4.11
C TRP A 13 3.23 15.34 3.23
N THR A 14 3.67 16.60 3.24
CA THR A 14 4.87 17.03 2.52
C THR A 14 6.13 16.30 3.00
N LYS A 15 6.31 16.13 4.32
CA LYS A 15 7.45 15.38 4.88
C LYS A 15 7.34 13.89 4.58
N ALA A 16 6.14 13.32 4.72
CA ALA A 16 5.88 11.91 4.40
C ALA A 16 6.20 11.59 2.94
N ASN A 17 5.77 12.46 2.00
CA ASN A 17 6.02 12.28 0.56
C ASN A 17 7.51 12.37 0.21
N LYS A 18 8.28 13.25 0.87
CA LYS A 18 9.75 13.32 0.69
C LYS A 18 10.44 12.03 1.13
N LEU A 19 10.04 11.48 2.28
CA LEU A 19 10.56 10.21 2.76
C LEU A 19 10.16 9.05 1.83
N ALA A 20 8.91 9.02 1.40
CA ALA A 20 8.44 8.02 0.43
C ALA A 20 9.25 8.06 -0.87
N ALA A 21 9.49 9.24 -1.43
CA ALA A 21 10.28 9.39 -2.65
C ALA A 21 11.76 8.99 -2.48
N ALA A 22 12.33 9.19 -1.29
CA ALA A 22 13.72 8.82 -1.02
C ALA A 22 13.93 7.32 -0.83
N TRP A 23 12.94 6.62 -0.28
CA TRP A 23 13.12 5.23 0.20
C TRP A 23 12.26 4.19 -0.52
N LEU A 24 11.11 4.58 -1.06
CA LEU A 24 10.23 3.65 -1.76
C LEU A 24 10.57 3.66 -3.26
N PRO A 25 10.63 2.49 -3.90
CA PRO A 25 10.73 2.43 -5.35
C PRO A 25 9.45 3.03 -5.95
N GLY A 26 9.61 3.73 -7.07
CA GLY A 26 8.47 4.19 -7.87
C GLY A 26 7.57 3.01 -8.23
N VAL A 27 6.25 3.23 -8.22
CA VAL A 27 5.28 2.20 -8.59
C VAL A 27 5.55 1.77 -10.03
N ARG A 28 5.77 0.47 -10.23
CA ARG A 28 5.92 -0.13 -11.56
C ARG A 28 4.71 -1.00 -11.83
N VAL A 29 4.02 -0.73 -12.93
CA VAL A 29 3.02 -1.65 -13.46
C VAL A 29 3.78 -2.82 -14.08
N LEU A 30 3.99 -3.86 -13.27
CA LEU A 30 4.74 -5.06 -13.70
C LEU A 30 3.87 -6.01 -14.52
N HIS A 31 2.54 -5.88 -14.46
CA HIS A 31 1.62 -6.77 -15.15
C HIS A 31 1.09 -6.10 -16.42
N PRO A 32 1.10 -6.78 -17.58
CA PRO A 32 0.56 -6.22 -18.82
C PRO A 32 -0.94 -5.85 -18.77
N TRP A 33 -1.72 -6.48 -17.86
CA TRP A 33 -3.17 -6.29 -17.76
C TRP A 33 -3.58 -6.04 -16.30
N PRO A 34 -3.22 -4.88 -15.71
CA PRO A 34 -3.43 -4.62 -14.29
C PRO A 34 -4.90 -4.52 -13.93
N VAL A 35 -5.72 -3.91 -14.78
CA VAL A 35 -7.16 -3.79 -14.58
C VAL A 35 -7.81 -5.16 -14.49
N GLU A 36 -7.48 -6.07 -15.40
CA GLU A 36 -8.02 -7.44 -15.43
C GLU A 36 -7.73 -8.20 -14.14
N ARG A 37 -6.50 -8.10 -13.61
CA ARG A 37 -6.12 -8.72 -12.32
C ARG A 37 -6.94 -8.19 -11.15
N PHE A 38 -7.18 -6.88 -11.09
CA PHE A 38 -7.95 -6.27 -9.99
C PHE A 38 -9.47 -6.49 -10.14
N THR A 39 -9.96 -6.67 -11.36
CA THR A 39 -11.38 -6.97 -11.63
C THR A 39 -11.71 -8.46 -11.54
N ALA A 40 -10.71 -9.33 -11.44
CA ALA A 40 -10.91 -10.76 -11.34
C ALA A 40 -11.76 -11.11 -10.10
N ARG A 41 -12.98 -11.59 -10.31
CA ARG A 41 -13.83 -12.18 -9.27
C ARG A 41 -13.48 -13.65 -9.15
N HIS A 42 -12.65 -13.99 -8.17
CA HIS A 42 -12.46 -15.38 -7.78
C HIS A 42 -13.55 -15.79 -6.78
N PRO A 43 -14.28 -16.90 -7.02
CA PRO A 43 -15.16 -17.44 -5.99
C PRO A 43 -14.30 -17.84 -4.78
N ARG A 44 -14.75 -17.45 -3.59
CA ARG A 44 -14.10 -17.88 -2.35
C ARG A 44 -14.36 -19.37 -2.18
N GLN A 45 -13.32 -20.19 -2.27
CA GLN A 45 -13.43 -21.60 -1.92
C GLN A 45 -13.39 -21.72 -0.39
N GLU A 46 -14.49 -22.17 0.21
CA GLU A 46 -14.50 -22.54 1.62
C GLU A 46 -13.81 -23.90 1.80
N PRO A 47 -12.99 -24.10 2.84
CA PRO A 47 -12.50 -25.44 3.15
C PRO A 47 -13.69 -26.30 3.59
N GLY A 48 -14.11 -27.25 2.74
CA GLY A 48 -15.18 -28.22 3.05
C GLY A 48 -16.20 -28.53 1.95
N ALA A 49 -16.04 -28.00 0.72
CA ALA A 49 -16.84 -28.41 -0.44
C ALA A 49 -16.32 -29.71 -1.10
#